data_AF-A0A2V9U049-F1
#
_entry.id   AF-A0A2V9U049-F1
#
_cell.length_a   1.000
_cell.length_b   1.000
_cell.length_c   1.000
_cell.angle_alpha   90.00
_cell.angle_beta   90.00
_cell.angle_gamma   90.00
#
_symmetry.space_group_name_H-M   'P 1'
#
loop_
_entity.id
_entity.type
_entity.pdbx_description
1 polymer ?
#
loop_
_entity_poly.entity_id
_entity_poly.type
_entity_poly.pdbx_seq_one_letter_code
_entity_poly.pdbx_strand_id
1 'polypeptide(L)'
;VLVNGENWPGHPGPATTLKLYHNSHNGTFTDVTRKAGLAVSMFGLGVAVGDYDNDGFDDLFISGLGQSHLFHNNRNGTFTDVTKAAGLWGPNEFSTGAAWVDYDRDGKLDLVVANYV
;
A
#
# COMPACT_ATOMS: atom_id res chain seq x y z
N VAL A 1 4.67 -11.20 2.45
CA VAL A 1 3.20 -11.33 2.23
C VAL A 1 2.52 -10.10 2.81
N LEU A 2 1.60 -9.50 2.07
CA LEU A 2 0.77 -8.39 2.54
C LEU A 2 -0.65 -8.88 2.86
N VAL A 3 -1.19 -8.50 4.02
CA VAL A 3 -2.58 -8.79 4.43
C VAL A 3 -3.23 -7.50 4.89
N ASN A 4 -4.47 -7.25 4.48
CA ASN A 4 -5.19 -6.01 4.79
C ASN A 4 -6.31 -6.23 5.81
N GLY A 5 -6.66 -5.19 6.56
CA GLY A 5 -7.79 -5.24 7.48
C GLY A 5 -7.92 -4.00 8.37
N GLU A 6 -9.16 -3.60 8.62
CA GLU A 6 -9.58 -2.57 9.57
C GLU A 6 -10.73 -3.09 10.45
N ASN A 7 -10.93 -2.45 11.60
CA ASN A 7 -11.99 -2.81 12.53
C ASN A 7 -13.35 -2.44 11.95
N TRP A 8 -14.32 -3.35 12.03
CA TRP A 8 -15.68 -3.07 11.56
C TRP A 8 -16.39 -2.03 12.45
N PRO A 9 -17.08 -1.03 11.87
CA PRO A 9 -17.77 0.00 12.66
C PRO A 9 -18.76 -0.60 13.66
N GLY A 10 -18.67 -0.19 14.93
CA GLY A 10 -19.53 -0.71 16.01
C GLY A 10 -19.07 -2.02 16.64
N HIS A 11 -17.97 -2.62 16.17
CA HIS A 11 -17.39 -3.85 16.73
C HIS A 11 -15.95 -3.59 17.18
N PRO A 12 -15.74 -3.07 18.41
CA PRO A 12 -14.41 -2.73 18.89
C PRO A 12 -13.56 -3.98 19.13
N GLY A 13 -12.40 -4.02 18.49
CA GLY A 13 -11.35 -5.02 18.67
C GLY A 13 -9.96 -4.37 18.63
N PRO A 14 -8.87 -5.14 18.81
CA PRO A 14 -7.53 -4.62 18.62
C PRO A 14 -7.42 -3.97 17.24
N ALA A 15 -6.78 -2.80 17.13
CA ALA A 15 -6.60 -2.12 15.85
C ALA A 15 -5.97 -3.08 14.82
N THR A 16 -6.73 -3.41 13.80
CA THR A 16 -6.25 -4.14 12.63
C THR A 16 -5.54 -3.15 11.71
N THR A 17 -4.44 -3.61 11.15
CA THR A 17 -3.60 -2.84 10.26
C THR A 17 -3.26 -3.75 9.11
N LEU A 18 -2.87 -3.14 8.00
CA LEU A 18 -2.03 -3.81 7.01
C LEU A 18 -0.92 -4.61 7.69
N LYS A 19 -0.55 -5.75 7.11
CA LYS A 19 0.52 -6.60 7.61
C LYS A 19 1.56 -6.82 6.55
N LEU A 20 2.83 -6.57 6.87
CA LEU A 20 3.97 -6.98 6.05
C LEU A 20 4.73 -8.09 6.76
N TYR A 21 4.81 -9.24 6.10
CA TYR A 21 5.61 -10.38 6.55
C TYR A 21 6.87 -10.54 5.70
N HIS A 22 8.03 -10.52 6.36
CA HIS A 22 9.33 -10.85 5.77
C HIS A 22 9.54 -12.36 5.77
N ASN A 23 9.95 -12.93 4.64
CA ASN A 23 10.30 -14.35 4.54
C ASN A 23 11.69 -14.57 5.15
N SER A 24 11.78 -15.41 6.17
CA SER A 24 13.05 -15.69 6.86
C SER A 24 13.90 -16.76 6.17
N HIS A 25 13.50 -17.20 4.97
CA HIS A 25 14.21 -18.17 4.11
C HIS A 25 14.40 -19.57 4.73
N ASN A 26 13.65 -19.89 5.77
CA ASN A 26 13.66 -21.18 6.47
C ASN A 26 12.24 -21.77 6.59
N GLY A 27 11.32 -21.34 5.72
CA GLY A 27 9.90 -21.72 5.78
C GLY A 27 9.08 -20.93 6.81
N THR A 28 9.67 -19.94 7.48
CA THR A 28 8.97 -19.06 8.43
C THR A 28 8.87 -17.63 7.93
N PHE A 29 7.95 -16.88 8.52
CA PHE A 29 7.72 -15.47 8.24
C PHE A 29 7.74 -14.65 9.53
N THR A 30 8.30 -13.45 9.46
CA THR A 30 8.33 -12.50 10.59
C THR A 30 7.45 -11.30 10.27
N ASP A 31 6.53 -10.94 11.17
CA ASP A 31 5.75 -9.70 11.07
C ASP A 31 6.70 -8.51 11.27
N VAL A 32 6.92 -7.73 10.21
CA VAL A 32 7.76 -6.53 10.20
C VAL A 32 6.94 -5.24 10.08
N THR A 33 5.62 -5.34 10.11
CA THR A 33 4.67 -4.24 9.80
C THR A 33 5.01 -2.93 10.49
N ARG A 34 5.11 -2.94 11.84
CA ARG A 34 5.40 -1.74 12.63
C ARG A 34 6.80 -1.20 12.34
N LYS A 35 7.79 -2.10 12.24
CA LYS A 35 9.18 -1.73 11.94
C LYS A 35 9.29 -1.09 10.55
N ALA A 36 8.50 -1.57 9.59
CA ALA A 36 8.47 -1.08 8.23
C ALA A 36 7.68 0.23 8.06
N GLY A 37 7.01 0.74 9.11
CA GLY A 37 6.18 1.95 9.01
C GLY A 37 4.81 1.72 8.37
N LEU A 38 4.39 0.46 8.19
CA LEU A 38 3.16 0.10 7.49
C LEU A 38 1.99 -0.26 8.43
N ALA A 39 2.08 0.05 9.72
CA ALA A 39 1.03 -0.22 10.69
C ALA A 39 -0.11 0.83 10.61
N VAL A 40 -0.68 0.98 9.41
CA VAL A 40 -1.76 1.91 9.11
C VAL A 40 -3.11 1.17 9.17
N SER A 41 -4.08 1.77 9.86
CA SER A 41 -5.47 1.29 9.90
C SER A 41 -6.19 1.83 8.67
N MET A 42 -6.68 0.92 7.83
CA MET A 42 -7.49 1.25 6.65
C MET A 42 -8.29 0.04 6.19
N PHE A 43 -9.47 0.26 5.60
CA PHE A 43 -10.25 -0.75 4.88
C PHE A 43 -9.63 -1.05 3.52
N GLY A 44 -8.39 -1.53 3.51
CA GLY A 44 -7.73 -1.76 2.23
C GLY A 44 -8.12 -3.11 1.59
N LEU A 45 -8.05 -3.13 0.26
CA LEU A 45 -8.64 -4.14 -0.61
C LEU A 45 -7.58 -4.85 -1.45
N GLY A 46 -6.60 -4.10 -1.94
CA GLY A 46 -5.54 -4.62 -2.79
C GLY A 46 -4.23 -3.88 -2.58
N VAL A 47 -3.16 -4.46 -3.12
CA VAL A 47 -1.85 -3.84 -3.22
C VAL A 47 -1.34 -3.95 -4.65
N ALA A 48 -0.84 -2.83 -5.19
CA ALA A 48 -0.04 -2.78 -6.39
C ALA A 48 1.41 -2.49 -6.00
N VAL A 49 2.35 -3.25 -6.57
CA VAL A 49 3.78 -3.14 -6.29
C VAL A 49 4.48 -2.69 -7.57
N GLY A 50 5.31 -1.66 -7.48
CA GLY A 50 6.07 -1.15 -8.61
C GLY A 50 7.00 -0.01 -8.20
N ASP A 51 8.14 0.10 -8.89
CA ASP A 51 9.14 1.17 -8.77
C ASP A 51 8.66 2.39 -9.56
N TYR A 52 7.84 3.26 -8.95
CA TYR A 52 7.17 4.33 -9.69
C TYR A 52 8.07 5.55 -9.92
N ASP A 53 9.12 5.70 -9.11
CA ASP A 53 10.10 6.79 -9.22
C ASP A 53 11.44 6.36 -9.86
N ASN A 54 11.51 5.11 -10.37
CA ASN A 54 12.65 4.51 -11.06
C ASN A 54 13.94 4.55 -10.23
N ASP A 55 13.80 4.27 -8.93
CA ASP A 55 14.88 4.36 -7.97
C ASP A 55 15.57 3.00 -7.71
N GLY A 56 15.03 1.94 -8.33
CA GLY A 56 15.50 0.57 -8.25
C GLY A 56 14.85 -0.25 -7.12
N PHE A 57 13.88 0.31 -6.40
CA PHE A 57 13.21 -0.33 -5.27
C PHE A 57 11.70 -0.28 -5.43
N ASP A 58 11.05 -1.42 -5.19
CA ASP A 58 9.59 -1.50 -5.29
C ASP A 58 8.90 -0.65 -4.20
N ASP A 59 7.96 0.19 -4.64
CA ASP A 59 7.03 0.93 -3.81
C ASP A 59 5.66 0.23 -3.74
N LEU A 60 4.80 0.71 -2.83
CA LEU A 60 3.49 0.10 -2.59
C LEU A 60 2.37 1.12 -2.75
N PHE A 61 1.41 0.83 -3.62
CA PHE A 61 0.10 1.48 -3.59
C PHE A 61 -0.94 0.54 -3.01
N ILE A 62 -1.68 1.01 -2.02
CA ILE A 62 -2.69 0.23 -1.31
C ILE A 62 -4.05 0.85 -1.56
N SER A 63 -4.90 0.12 -2.28
CA SER A 63 -6.27 0.52 -2.56
C SER A 63 -7.17 0.19 -1.37
N GLY A 64 -8.22 0.97 -1.13
CA GLY A 64 -9.16 0.72 -0.04
C GLY A 64 -10.49 1.44 -0.18
N LEU A 65 -11.40 1.14 0.75
CA LEU A 65 -12.55 1.99 1.03
C LEU A 65 -12.07 3.14 1.91
N GLY A 66 -12.04 4.35 1.36
CA GLY A 66 -11.44 5.45 2.08
C GLY A 66 -10.40 6.19 1.25
N GLN A 67 -9.41 6.73 1.97
CA GLN A 67 -8.14 7.16 1.39
C GLN A 67 -7.33 5.91 1.01
N SER A 68 -6.96 5.81 -0.27
CA SER A 68 -5.90 4.88 -0.72
C SER A 68 -4.52 5.48 -0.41
N HIS A 69 -3.51 4.65 -0.17
CA HIS A 69 -2.20 5.13 0.27
C HIS A 69 -1.08 4.73 -0.69
N LEU A 70 -0.19 5.68 -1.00
CA LEU A 70 1.08 5.43 -1.69
C LEU A 70 2.22 5.49 -0.69
N PHE A 71 3.01 4.42 -0.63
CA PHE A 71 4.15 4.26 0.25
C PHE A 71 5.43 4.13 -0.54
N HIS A 72 6.36 5.06 -0.33
CA HIS A 72 7.69 5.03 -0.94
C HIS A 72 8.65 4.17 -0.10
N ASN A 73 9.46 3.35 -0.75
CA ASN A 73 10.44 2.47 -0.12
C ASN A 73 11.73 3.24 0.20
N ASN A 74 12.02 3.42 1.48
CA ASN A 74 13.21 4.17 1.93
C ASN A 74 14.52 3.36 1.80
N ARG A 75 14.53 2.22 1.09
CA ARG A 75 15.71 1.37 0.80
C ARG A 75 16.40 0.75 2.01
N ASN A 76 15.76 0.84 3.17
CA ASN A 76 16.27 0.34 4.46
C ASN A 76 15.26 -0.57 5.17
N GLY A 77 14.29 -1.09 4.42
CA GLY A 77 13.21 -1.93 4.93
C GLY A 77 12.09 -1.15 5.64
N THR A 78 12.05 0.18 5.46
CA THR A 78 10.96 1.04 5.92
C THR A 78 10.30 1.75 4.76
N PHE A 79 9.06 2.19 4.98
CA PHE A 79 8.27 2.90 4.00
C PHE A 79 7.79 4.25 4.56
N THR A 80 7.69 5.23 3.67
CA THR A 80 7.13 6.55 3.97
C THR A 80 5.80 6.70 3.24
N ASP A 81 4.74 7.08 3.96
CA ASP A 81 3.49 7.50 3.32
C ASP A 81 3.72 8.83 2.57
N VAL A 82 3.71 8.76 1.24
CA VAL A 82 3.90 9.91 0.35
C VAL A 82 2.60 10.33 -0.33
N THR A 83 1.45 9.76 0.06
CA THR A 83 0.14 9.98 -0.58
C THR A 83 -0.15 11.47 -0.82
N LYS A 84 0.07 12.31 0.18
CA LYS A 84 -0.15 13.76 0.07
C LYS A 84 0.89 14.46 -0.80
N ALA A 85 2.17 14.09 -0.68
CA ALA A 85 3.25 14.67 -1.47
C ALA A 85 3.12 14.32 -2.97
N ALA A 86 2.61 13.12 -3.26
CA ALA A 86 2.30 12.64 -4.61
C ALA A 86 1.01 13.21 -5.21
N GLY A 87 0.26 14.04 -4.47
CA GLY A 87 -0.99 14.62 -4.95
C GLY A 87 -2.19 13.65 -4.99
N LEU A 88 -2.09 12.49 -4.31
CA LEU A 88 -3.12 11.45 -4.28
C LEU A 88 -4.04 11.55 -3.04
N TRP A 89 -3.89 12.60 -2.24
CA TRP A 89 -4.73 12.84 -1.06
C TRP A 89 -6.08 13.42 -1.46
N GLY A 90 -7.17 12.87 -0.92
CA GLY A 90 -8.52 13.44 -1.05
C GLY A 90 -9.58 12.55 -1.69
N PRO A 91 -9.29 11.72 -2.71
CA PRO A 91 -10.25 10.74 -3.23
C PRO A 91 -10.64 9.78 -2.09
N ASN A 92 -11.87 9.93 -1.61
CA ASN A 92 -12.46 9.08 -0.57
C ASN A 92 -13.41 8.10 -1.27
N GLU A 93 -12.81 7.22 -2.06
CA GLU A 93 -13.52 6.36 -3.00
C GLU A 93 -13.45 4.90 -2.52
N PHE A 94 -14.22 4.04 -3.17
CA PHE A 94 -14.11 2.61 -2.97
C PHE A 94 -13.16 2.04 -4.04
N SER A 95 -11.85 2.11 -3.78
CA SER A 95 -10.82 1.63 -4.70
C SER A 95 -10.63 0.11 -4.61
N THR A 96 -11.21 -0.62 -5.56
CA THR A 96 -11.21 -2.09 -5.58
C THR A 96 -9.91 -2.73 -6.07
N GLY A 97 -9.10 -1.98 -6.80
CA GLY A 97 -7.82 -2.46 -7.30
C GLY A 97 -7.01 -1.37 -7.95
N ALA A 98 -5.72 -1.63 -8.14
CA ALA A 98 -4.81 -0.73 -8.83
C ALA A 98 -3.76 -1.52 -9.61
N ALA A 99 -3.20 -0.88 -10.63
CA ALA A 99 -2.08 -1.40 -11.40
C ALA A 99 -1.14 -0.28 -11.82
N TRP A 100 0.14 -0.62 -11.92
CA TRP A 100 1.17 0.24 -12.51
C TRP A 100 1.32 -0.10 -14.00
N VAL A 101 1.39 0.93 -14.85
CA VAL A 101 1.54 0.78 -16.31
C VAL A 101 2.31 1.95 -16.87
N ASP A 102 3.20 1.74 -17.83
CA ASP A 102 3.83 2.81 -18.61
C ASP A 102 2.88 3.19 -19.77
N TYR A 103 1.92 4.07 -19.50
CA TYR A 103 0.82 4.35 -20.44
C TYR A 103 1.28 5.26 -21.58
N ASP A 104 2.09 6.28 -21.28
CA ASP A 104 2.55 7.26 -22.25
C ASP A 104 3.90 6.93 -22.90
N ARG A 105 4.55 5.84 -22.46
CA ARG A 105 5.85 5.34 -22.94
C ARG A 105 7.01 6.26 -22.63
N ASP A 106 6.94 7.03 -21.54
CA ASP A 106 8.06 7.82 -21.06
C ASP A 106 9.06 6.99 -20.20
N GLY A 107 8.70 5.74 -19.91
CA GLY A 107 9.52 4.81 -19.13
C GLY A 107 9.37 4.99 -17.61
N LYS A 108 8.38 5.77 -17.16
CA LYS A 108 7.95 5.87 -15.76
C LYS A 108 6.58 5.22 -15.61
N LEU A 109 6.31 4.66 -14.44
CA LEU A 109 5.05 3.99 -14.20
C LEU A 109 3.95 4.99 -13.86
N ASP A 110 2.85 4.91 -14.59
CA ASP A 110 1.58 5.54 -14.28
C ASP A 110 0.70 4.64 -13.41
N LEU A 111 -0.16 5.26 -12.61
CA LEU A 111 -1.08 4.57 -11.72
C LEU A 111 -2.50 4.54 -12.32
N VAL A 112 -3.05 3.35 -12.48
CA VAL A 112 -4.47 3.13 -12.79
C VAL A 112 -5.17 2.57 -11.57
N VAL A 113 -6.27 3.20 -11.16
CA VAL A 113 -7.09 2.78 -10.01
C VAL A 113 -8.51 2.47 -10.47
N ALA A 114 -9.01 1.28 -10.12
CA ALA A 114 -10.37 0.86 -10.39
C ALA A 114 -11.26 1.16 -9.18
N ASN A 115 -12.16 2.13 -9.32
CA ASN A 115 -13.09 2.52 -8.27
C ASN A 115 -14.47 1.90 -8.50
N TYR A 116 -15.14 1.55 -7.41
CA TYR A 116 -16.48 0.98 -7.41
C TYR A 116 -17.48 2.01 -6.86
N VAL A 117 -18.26 2.57 -7.78
CA VAL A 117 -19.36 3.56 -7.61
C VAL A 117 -19.03 4.88 -6.90
#